data_AF-A0A7D5K1B2-F1
#
_entry.id   AF-A0A7D5K1B2-F1
#
_cell.length_a   1.000
_cell.length_b   1.000
_cell.length_c   1.000
_cell.angle_alpha   90.00
_cell.angle_beta   90.00
_cell.angle_gamma   90.00
#
_symmetry.space_group_name_H-M   'P 1'
#
loop_
_entity.id
_entity.type
_entity.pdbx_description
1 polymer ?
#
loop_
_entity_poly.entity_id
_entity_poly.type
_entity_poly.pdbx_seq_one_letter_code
_entity_poly.pdbx_strand_id
1 'polypeptide(L)'
;MTTNPHASKCPSSRSPHKIRSGSITWQLNCGVPPEIVAERVNASVSTIKSHYDFATAEERWRRYHDQMESRREHLDQFDFTDDDNDHIL
;
A
#
# COMPACT_ATOMS: atom_id res chain seq x y z
N MET A 1 35.39 -11.45 10.74
CA MET A 1 34.67 -10.44 9.93
C MET A 1 35.55 -9.22 9.81
N THR A 2 35.93 -8.80 8.61
CA THR A 2 36.75 -7.60 8.38
C THR A 2 35.84 -6.37 8.31
N THR A 3 35.95 -5.46 9.28
CA THR A 3 35.24 -4.18 9.25
C THR A 3 36.15 -3.13 8.60
N ASN A 4 35.77 -2.63 7.43
CA ASN A 4 36.38 -1.43 6.86
C ASN A 4 35.55 -0.21 7.32
N PRO A 5 36.11 0.71 8.13
CA PRO A 5 35.37 1.86 8.69
C PRO A 5 34.91 2.88 7.63
N HIS A 6 35.31 2.70 6.37
CA HIS A 6 34.90 3.55 5.25
C HIS A 6 34.12 2.79 4.18
N ALA A 7 33.60 1.59 4.47
CA ALA A 7 32.80 0.82 3.53
C ALA A 7 31.59 1.61 2.98
N SER A 8 30.96 2.45 3.81
CA SER A 8 29.86 3.33 3.40
C SER A 8 30.26 4.41 2.39
N LYS A 9 31.55 4.78 2.34
CA LYS A 9 32.12 5.77 1.40
C LYS A 9 32.61 5.14 0.09
N CYS A 10 32.52 3.83 -0.06
CA CYS A 10 32.96 3.16 -1.29
C CYS A 10 32.16 3.69 -2.49
N PRO A 11 32.77 4.07 -3.63
CA PRO A 11 32.06 4.57 -4.81
C PRO A 11 31.01 3.59 -5.36
N SER A 12 31.22 2.29 -5.16
CA SER A 12 30.25 1.25 -5.53
C SER A 12 29.15 1.04 -4.49
N SER A 13 29.31 1.54 -3.26
CA SER A 13 28.29 1.48 -2.24
C SER A 13 27.09 2.33 -2.67
N ARG A 14 25.91 1.68 -2.77
CA ARG A 14 24.64 2.34 -3.07
C ARG A 14 23.74 2.24 -1.86
N SER A 15 23.05 3.32 -1.54
CA SER A 15 22.09 3.32 -0.43
C SER A 15 20.91 2.39 -0.73
N PRO A 16 20.55 1.48 0.19
CA PRO A 16 19.34 0.64 0.09
C PRO A 16 18.04 1.47 0.01
N HIS A 17 18.08 2.75 0.38
CA HIS A 17 16.89 3.61 0.43
C HIS A 17 16.18 3.70 -0.93
N LYS A 18 16.90 3.59 -2.06
CA LYS A 18 16.26 3.60 -3.38
C LYS A 18 15.32 2.42 -3.60
N ILE A 19 15.72 1.24 -3.13
CA ILE A 19 14.90 0.02 -3.20
C ILE A 19 13.68 0.17 -2.30
N ARG A 20 13.89 0.67 -1.07
CA ARG A 20 12.79 0.97 -0.14
C ARG A 20 11.79 1.95 -0.74
N SER A 21 12.26 3.06 -1.32
CA SER A 21 11.39 4.05 -1.99
C SER A 21 10.56 3.42 -3.10
N GLY A 22 11.21 2.68 -4.01
CA GLY A 22 10.49 2.01 -5.11
C GLY A 22 9.46 1.01 -4.61
N SER A 23 9.79 0.22 -3.58
CA SER A 23 8.87 -0.76 -2.99
C SER A 23 7.65 -0.12 -2.34
N ILE A 24 7.83 0.99 -1.61
CA ILE A 24 6.71 1.71 -0.96
C ILE A 24 5.82 2.35 -2.02
N THR A 25 6.42 3.05 -3.00
CA THR A 25 5.67 3.67 -4.09
C THR A 25 4.89 2.64 -4.90
N TRP A 26 5.48 1.47 -5.20
CA TRP A 26 4.77 0.39 -5.90
C TRP A 26 3.54 -0.10 -5.13
N GLN A 27 3.65 -0.32 -3.81
CA GLN A 27 2.50 -0.71 -2.97
C GLN A 27 1.37 0.32 -3.05
N LEU A 28 1.70 1.62 -2.94
CA LEU A 28 0.72 2.70 -3.07
C LEU A 28 0.09 2.77 -4.46
N ASN A 29 0.88 2.53 -5.51
CA ASN A 29 0.39 2.50 -6.89
C ASN A 29 -0.54 1.31 -7.16
N CYS A 30 -0.32 0.18 -6.47
CA CYS A 30 -1.24 -0.96 -6.45
C CYS A 30 -2.52 -0.71 -5.61
N GLY A 31 -2.69 0.49 -5.05
CA GLY A 31 -3.88 0.86 -4.29
C GLY A 31 -3.87 0.40 -2.84
N VAL A 32 -2.74 -0.08 -2.30
CA VAL A 32 -2.66 -0.42 -0.87
C VAL A 32 -2.84 0.86 -0.04
N PRO A 33 -3.75 0.91 0.95
CA PRO A 33 -3.99 2.12 1.73
C PRO A 33 -2.72 2.60 2.44
N PRO A 34 -2.47 3.92 2.51
CA PRO A 34 -1.26 4.46 3.13
C PRO A 34 -1.14 4.10 4.61
N GLU A 35 -2.26 3.87 5.32
CA GLU A 35 -2.30 3.40 6.70
C GLU A 35 -1.69 1.99 6.84
N ILE A 36 -2.04 1.08 5.93
CA ILE A 36 -1.53 -0.29 5.90
C ILE A 36 -0.05 -0.30 5.50
N VAL A 37 0.34 0.52 4.52
CA VAL A 37 1.75 0.64 4.10
C VAL A 37 2.60 1.22 5.24
N ALA A 38 2.10 2.24 5.93
CA ALA A 38 2.77 2.88 7.07
C ALA A 38 3.07 1.88 8.19
N GLU A 39 2.08 1.06 8.58
CA GLU A 39 2.24 -0.02 9.55
C GLU A 39 3.29 -1.04 9.09
N ARG A 40 3.16 -1.56 7.86
CA ARG A 40 4.08 -2.57 7.31
C ARG A 40 5.53 -2.13 7.28
N VAL A 41 5.78 -0.85 7.01
CA VAL A 41 7.15 -0.32 6.83
C VAL A 41 7.66 0.45 8.03
N ASN A 42 6.92 0.45 9.15
CA ASN A 42 7.22 1.19 10.38
C ASN A 42 7.53 2.68 10.12
N ALA A 43 6.57 3.37 9.53
CA ALA A 43 6.62 4.81 9.29
C ALA A 43 5.30 5.46 9.68
N SER A 44 5.26 6.78 9.88
CA SER A 44 3.99 7.47 10.03
C SER A 44 3.27 7.60 8.68
N VAL A 45 1.95 7.69 8.73
CA VAL A 45 1.13 7.97 7.53
C VAL A 45 1.55 9.29 6.86
N SER A 46 1.93 10.30 7.66
CA SER A 46 2.46 11.57 7.13
C SER A 46 3.74 11.37 6.34
N THR A 47 4.68 10.57 6.84
CA THR A 47 5.92 10.23 6.12
C THR A 47 5.63 9.50 4.81
N ILE A 48 4.67 8.56 4.79
CA ILE A 48 4.26 7.88 3.56
C ILE A 48 3.74 8.88 2.52
N LYS A 49 2.79 9.74 2.92
CA LYS A 49 2.18 10.74 2.04
C LYS A 49 3.17 11.78 1.53
N SER A 50 4.10 12.23 2.37
CA SER A 50 5.05 13.30 2.01
C SER A 50 6.24 12.82 1.17
N HIS A 51 6.69 11.58 1.34
CA HIS A 51 7.99 11.15 0.78
C HIS A 51 7.91 9.99 -0.21
N TYR A 52 6.78 9.30 -0.29
CA TYR A 52 6.65 8.08 -1.09
C TYR A 52 5.45 8.08 -2.02
N ASP A 53 4.40 8.86 -1.71
CA ASP A 53 3.26 9.04 -2.60
C ASP A 53 3.52 10.15 -3.62
N PHE A 54 4.11 9.78 -4.76
CA PHE A 54 4.38 10.70 -5.87
C PHE A 54 3.19 10.93 -6.80
N ALA A 55 2.03 10.36 -6.48
CA ALA A 55 0.84 10.45 -7.32
C ALA A 55 0.25 11.86 -7.36
N THR A 56 -0.37 12.22 -8.48
CA THR A 56 -1.21 13.42 -8.55
C THR A 56 -2.49 13.24 -7.73
N ALA A 57 -3.22 14.33 -7.47
CA ALA A 57 -4.51 14.24 -6.78
C ALA A 57 -5.52 13.37 -7.56
N GLU A 58 -5.52 13.47 -8.88
CA GLU A 58 -6.36 12.67 -9.78
C GLU A 58 -6.00 11.18 -9.73
N GLU A 59 -4.70 10.86 -9.74
CA GLU A 59 -4.23 9.48 -9.62
C GLU A 59 -4.56 8.87 -8.26
N ARG A 60 -4.42 9.65 -7.16
CA ARG A 60 -4.87 9.24 -5.83
C ARG A 60 -6.36 8.94 -5.81
N TRP A 61 -7.17 9.84 -6.38
CA TRP A 61 -8.62 9.66 -6.44
C TRP A 61 -8.99 8.42 -7.24
N ARG A 62 -8.36 8.19 -8.40
CA ARG A 62 -8.58 7.00 -9.22
C ARG A 62 -8.28 5.72 -8.44
N ARG A 63 -7.11 5.64 -7.79
CA ARG A 63 -6.74 4.47 -6.97
C ARG A 63 -7.73 4.20 -5.84
N TYR A 64 -8.18 5.28 -5.18
CA TYR A 64 -9.22 5.17 -4.15
C TYR A 64 -10.52 4.63 -4.75
N HIS A 65 -10.97 5.17 -5.88
CA HIS A 65 -12.18 4.71 -6.57
C HIS A 65 -12.10 3.24 -6.97
N ASP A 66 -11.02 2.84 -7.65
CA ASP A 66 -10.78 1.46 -8.10
C ASP A 66 -10.79 0.48 -6.90
N GLN A 67 -10.22 0.89 -5.76
CA GLN A 67 -10.24 0.09 -4.52
C GLN A 67 -11.67 -0.06 -3.96
N MET A 68 -12.46 1.02 -3.96
CA MET A 68 -13.83 0.97 -3.46
C MET A 68 -14.71 0.07 -4.35
N GLU A 69 -14.50 0.13 -5.67
CA GLU A 69 -15.19 -0.70 -6.65
C GLU A 69 -14.84 -2.18 -6.50
N SER A 70 -13.55 -2.52 -6.42
CA SER A 70 -13.11 -3.90 -6.19
C SER A 70 -13.63 -4.47 -4.86
N ARG A 71 -13.72 -3.65 -3.80
CA ARG A 71 -14.32 -4.09 -2.54
C ARG A 71 -15.81 -4.33 -2.69
N ARG A 72 -16.52 -3.51 -3.46
CA ARG A 72 -17.97 -3.66 -3.70
C ARG A 72 -18.29 -4.97 -4.38
N GLU A 73 -17.54 -5.35 -5.41
CA GLU A 73 -17.69 -6.67 -6.07
C GLU A 73 -17.59 -7.83 -5.07
N HIS A 74 -16.68 -7.73 -4.11
CA HIS A 74 -16.53 -8.76 -3.07
C HIS A 74 -17.68 -8.74 -2.05
N LEU A 75 -18.20 -7.56 -1.70
CA LEU A 75 -19.32 -7.42 -0.77
C LEU A 75 -20.65 -7.86 -1.37
N ASP A 76 -20.87 -7.61 -2.66
CA ASP A 76 -22.07 -8.04 -3.38
C ASP A 76 -22.21 -9.58 -3.37
N GLN A 77 -21.09 -10.32 -3.29
CA GLN A 77 -21.12 -11.77 -3.10
C GLN A 77 -21.71 -12.21 -1.74
N PHE A 78 -21.66 -11.33 -0.73
CA PHE A 78 -22.17 -11.58 0.62
C PHE A 78 -23.49 -10.85 0.89
N ASP A 79 -24.19 -10.34 -0.14
CA ASP A 79 -25.50 -9.73 0.06
C ASP A 79 -26.52 -10.82 0.43
N PHE A 80 -26.70 -11.02 1.73
CA PHE A 80 -27.70 -11.91 2.33
C PHE A 80 -29.09 -11.28 2.17
N THR A 81 -29.61 -11.28 0.94
CA THR A 81 -31.03 -10.98 0.72
C THR A 81 -31.85 -12.21 1.12
N ASP A 82 -32.20 -12.24 2.40
CA ASP A 82 -33.30 -12.98 3.07
C ASP A 82 -33.67 -14.36 2.50
N ASP A 83 -32.91 -15.39 2.86
CA ASP A 83 -33.31 -16.82 2.73
C ASP A 83 -34.05 -17.31 4.00
N ASP A 84 -34.78 -16.41 4.67
CA ASP A 84 -35.52 -16.69 5.91
C ASP A 84 -37.02 -16.91 5.67
N ASN A 85 -37.41 -17.40 4.49
CA ASN A 85 -38.82 -17.58 4.19
C ASN A 85 -39.11 -18.80 3.31
N ASP A 86 -38.74 -20.01 3.77
CA ASP A 86 -39.36 -21.27 3.31
C ASP A 86 -38.95 -22.44 4.22
N HIS A 87 -39.54 -22.57 5.41
CA HIS A 87 -39.77 -23.88 6.08
C HIS A 87 -40.75 -23.72 7.26
N ILE A 88 -42.00 -23.35 6.95
CA ILE A 88 -43.17 -23.72 7.76
C ILE A 88 -44.03 -24.64 6.91
N LEU A 89 -43.81 -25.95 7.02
CA LEU A 89 -44.80 -27.02 6.80
C LEU A 89 -44.43 -28.22 7.66
#